data_AF-A0A5C3PZG9-F1
#
_entry.id   AF-A0A5C3PZG9-F1
#
_cell.length_a   1.000
_cell.length_b   1.000
_cell.length_c   1.000
_cell.angle_alpha   90.00
_cell.angle_beta   90.00
_cell.angle_gamma   90.00
#
_symmetry.space_group_name_H-M   'P 1'
#
loop_
_entity.id
_entity.type
_entity.pdbx_description
1 polymer ?
#
loop_
_entity_poly.entity_id
_entity_poly.type
_entity_poly.pdbx_seq_one_letter_code
_entity_poly.pdbx_strand_id
1 'polypeptide(L)'
;MIAGDLASSGTRQIYCNRDTAGLCGPQSGVIAYAIIVTSGGNIVGSDIFTCDSFFNNYRPTAQAICPSSVDNLPWSQGGIMLHELSHATAGTTDVAYGCNTNRNLQHNDKFRNADNYQCLALHNFRLHNC
;
A
#
# COMPACT_ATOMS: atom_id res chain seq x y z
N MET A 1 -16.24 6.40 5.54
CA MET A 1 -16.42 5.01 5.08
C MET A 1 -15.18 4.65 4.28
N ILE A 2 -14.34 3.79 4.83
CA ILE A 2 -13.08 3.36 4.21
C ILE A 2 -13.28 1.92 3.74
N ALA A 3 -12.69 1.55 2.61
CA ALA A 3 -12.80 0.21 2.07
C ALA A 3 -12.33 -0.85 3.09
N GLY A 4 -13.15 -1.88 3.28
CA GLY A 4 -12.71 -3.16 3.85
C GLY A 4 -12.66 -3.26 5.37
N ASP A 5 -13.58 -2.66 6.13
CA ASP A 5 -13.80 -3.11 7.52
C ASP A 5 -14.04 -4.62 7.51
N LEU A 6 -13.08 -5.38 8.03
CA LEU A 6 -13.25 -6.81 8.24
C LEU A 6 -14.07 -6.93 9.53
N ALA A 7 -15.22 -7.61 9.50
CA ALA A 7 -16.08 -7.69 10.68
C ALA A 7 -15.34 -8.19 11.93
N SER A 8 -14.32 -9.05 11.75
CA SER A 8 -13.45 -9.54 12.81
C SER A 8 -12.44 -8.51 13.34
N SER A 9 -12.14 -7.45 12.59
CA SER A 9 -11.18 -6.38 12.90
C SER A 9 -11.82 -5.10 13.42
N GLY A 10 -13.15 -5.04 13.51
CA GLY A 10 -13.87 -3.83 13.89
C GLY A 10 -13.72 -2.71 12.85
N THR A 11 -13.79 -1.45 13.32
CA THR A 11 -13.63 -0.26 12.47
C THR A 11 -12.16 0.08 12.31
N ARG A 12 -11.61 -0.15 11.12
CA ARG A 12 -10.23 0.21 10.80
C ARG A 12 -10.03 1.72 10.87
N GLN A 13 -8.95 2.13 11.50
CA GLN A 13 -8.52 3.52 11.48
C GLN A 13 -7.40 3.72 10.46
N ILE A 14 -7.40 4.90 9.83
CA ILE A 14 -6.27 5.41 9.05
C ILE A 14 -5.80 6.68 9.74
N TYR A 15 -4.57 6.65 10.26
CA TYR A 15 -3.97 7.75 10.99
C TYR A 15 -2.98 8.49 10.10
N CYS A 16 -3.09 9.82 10.07
CA CYS A 16 -2.20 10.69 9.30
C CYS A 16 -1.22 11.50 10.15
N ASN A 17 -1.30 11.36 11.47
CA ASN A 17 -0.56 12.16 12.44
C ASN A 17 -0.15 11.33 13.67
N ARG A 18 -0.06 10.02 13.51
CA ARG A 18 0.36 9.09 14.57
C ARG A 18 1.40 8.14 14.01
N ASP A 19 2.37 7.84 14.84
CA ASP A 19 3.40 6.84 14.57
C ASP A 19 3.61 6.02 15.84
N THR A 20 2.67 5.12 16.09
CA THR A 20 2.65 4.29 17.31
C THR A 20 3.81 3.30 17.35
N ALA A 21 4.41 2.99 16.20
CA ALA A 21 5.51 2.03 16.07
C ALA A 21 6.89 2.72 15.95
N GLY A 22 6.96 4.04 15.82
CA GLY A 22 8.20 4.79 15.64
C GLY A 22 8.86 4.57 14.26
N LEU A 23 8.08 4.19 13.25
CA LEU A 23 8.58 3.83 11.92
C LEU A 23 8.66 5.03 10.96
N CYS A 24 7.99 6.15 11.23
CA CYS A 24 7.95 7.32 10.36
C CYS A 24 9.16 8.25 10.49
N GLY A 25 10.24 7.80 11.12
CA GLY A 25 11.45 8.60 11.31
C GLY A 25 12.07 9.08 9.98
N PRO A 26 12.76 10.24 9.97
CA PRO A 26 13.29 10.86 8.75
C PRO A 26 14.33 10.01 7.98
N GLN A 27 14.83 8.93 8.56
CA GLN A 27 15.81 8.02 7.96
C GLN A 27 15.22 6.64 7.65
N SER A 28 13.96 6.38 7.97
CA SER A 28 13.38 5.03 7.85
C SER A 28 13.06 4.65 6.40
N GLY A 29 12.82 5.64 5.53
CA GLY A 29 12.31 5.40 4.18
C GLY A 29 10.86 4.91 4.15
N VAL A 30 10.20 4.75 5.31
CA VAL A 30 8.81 4.31 5.43
C VAL A 30 7.87 5.45 5.05
N ILE A 31 6.86 5.14 4.24
CA ILE A 31 5.90 6.12 3.72
C ILE A 31 4.56 5.97 4.41
N ALA A 32 4.16 4.72 4.61
CA ALA A 32 3.02 4.30 5.40
C ALA A 32 3.33 2.89 5.91
N TYR A 33 2.54 2.43 6.88
CA TYR A 33 2.61 1.05 7.36
C TYR A 33 1.25 0.62 7.93
N ALA A 34 0.99 -0.69 7.91
CA ALA A 34 -0.14 -1.31 8.58
C ALA A 34 0.29 -2.04 9.86
N ILE A 35 -0.46 -1.88 10.95
CA ILE A 35 -0.35 -2.75 12.14
C ILE A 35 -1.47 -3.78 12.09
N ILE A 36 -1.08 -5.03 11.93
CA ILE A 36 -2.00 -6.17 11.90
C ILE A 36 -1.94 -6.91 13.23
N VAL A 37 -3.11 -7.10 13.84
CA VAL A 37 -3.29 -7.99 15.00
C VAL A 37 -4.00 -9.24 14.52
N THR A 38 -3.42 -10.41 14.80
CA THR A 38 -4.01 -11.70 14.40
C THR A 38 -4.38 -12.56 15.60
N SER A 39 -5.52 -13.26 15.53
CA SER A 39 -5.93 -14.26 16.50
C SER A 39 -6.47 -15.49 15.78
N GLY A 40 -5.91 -16.68 16.09
CA GLY A 40 -6.30 -17.93 15.42
C GLY A 40 -6.10 -17.91 13.90
N GLY A 41 -5.13 -17.15 13.39
CA GLY A 41 -4.87 -16.97 11.96
C GLY A 41 -5.76 -15.93 11.26
N ASN A 42 -6.71 -15.32 11.97
CA ASN A 42 -7.58 -14.28 11.42
C ASN A 42 -7.08 -12.90 11.81
N ILE A 43 -7.25 -11.92 10.92
CA ILE A 43 -7.01 -10.50 11.22
C ILE A 43 -8.14 -9.99 12.14
N VAL A 44 -7.76 -9.51 13.32
CA VAL A 44 -8.65 -8.94 14.35
C VAL A 44 -8.33 -7.48 14.69
N GLY A 45 -7.31 -6.91 14.05
CA GLY A 45 -6.96 -5.49 14.08
C GLY A 45 -6.10 -5.17 12.86
N SER A 46 -6.27 -4.01 12.23
CA SER A 46 -5.63 -3.72 10.93
C SER A 46 -5.49 -2.23 10.62
N ASP A 47 -5.05 -1.44 11.60
CA ASP A 47 -4.93 0.02 11.44
C ASP A 47 -3.77 0.40 10.50
N ILE A 48 -3.95 1.48 9.76
CA ILE A 48 -2.95 2.03 8.82
C ILE A 48 -2.45 3.38 9.34
N PHE A 49 -1.16 3.62 9.19
CA PHE A 49 -0.49 4.83 9.62
C PHE A 49 0.27 5.41 8.43
N THR A 50 0.04 6.69 8.11
CA THR A 50 0.76 7.38 7.04
C THR A 50 1.77 8.35 7.66
N CYS A 51 2.98 8.34 7.09
CA CYS A 51 4.08 9.20 7.50
C CYS A 51 4.04 10.52 6.72
N ASP A 52 4.74 11.54 7.21
CA ASP A 52 4.85 12.85 6.52
C ASP A 52 5.39 12.71 5.09
N SER A 53 6.26 11.72 4.84
CA SER A 53 6.77 11.40 3.50
C SER A 53 5.65 11.14 2.49
N PHE A 54 4.54 10.51 2.89
CA PHE A 54 3.38 10.28 2.03
C PHE A 54 2.80 11.58 1.47
N PHE A 55 2.72 12.61 2.30
CA PHE A 55 2.15 13.90 1.93
C PHE A 55 3.16 14.81 1.22
N ASN A 56 4.43 14.73 1.62
CA ASN A 56 5.46 15.65 1.17
C ASN A 56 6.18 15.19 -0.11
N ASN A 57 6.29 13.87 -0.32
CA ASN A 57 7.15 13.31 -1.36
C ASN A 57 6.38 12.58 -2.47
N TYR A 58 5.12 12.19 -2.22
CA TYR A 58 4.31 11.44 -3.19
C TYR A 58 3.13 12.26 -3.69
N ARG A 59 2.86 12.12 -5.00
CA ARG A 59 1.83 12.91 -5.70
C ARG A 59 0.51 12.14 -5.80
N PRO A 60 -0.61 12.87 -5.99
CA PRO A 60 -1.89 12.27 -6.37
C PRO A 60 -1.77 11.38 -7.62
N THR A 61 -2.57 10.30 -7.71
CA THR A 61 -2.44 9.24 -8.73
C THR A 61 -2.37 9.77 -10.16
N ALA A 62 -3.30 10.64 -10.58
CA ALA A 62 -3.27 11.18 -11.95
C ALA A 62 -1.98 11.94 -12.27
N GLN A 63 -1.49 12.73 -11.32
CA GLN A 63 -0.29 13.55 -11.48
C GLN A 63 1.00 12.73 -11.51
N ALA A 64 1.04 11.60 -10.78
CA ALA A 64 2.18 10.69 -10.78
C ALA A 64 2.19 9.77 -12.01
N ILE A 65 1.02 9.25 -12.40
CA ILE A 65 0.93 8.12 -13.33
C ILE A 65 0.78 8.55 -14.79
N CYS A 66 -0.04 9.53 -15.11
CA CYS A 66 -0.27 9.92 -16.52
C CYS A 66 0.97 10.40 -17.28
N PRO A 67 1.93 11.14 -16.69
CA PRO A 67 3.15 11.50 -17.41
C PRO A 67 4.15 10.34 -17.52
N SER A 68 3.90 9.21 -16.86
CA SER A 68 4.83 8.10 -16.77
C SER A 68 4.64 7.09 -17.90
N SER A 69 5.72 6.36 -18.23
CA SER A 69 5.66 5.22 -19.14
C SER A 69 4.93 4.06 -18.48
N VAL A 70 4.16 3.31 -19.27
CA VAL A 70 3.47 2.09 -18.83
C VAL A 70 4.45 1.03 -18.26
N ASP A 71 5.70 1.05 -18.74
CA ASP A 71 6.76 0.14 -18.31
C ASP A 71 7.48 0.58 -17.03
N ASN A 72 7.27 1.81 -16.58
CA ASN A 72 7.93 2.32 -15.38
C ASN A 72 7.00 3.26 -14.62
N LEU A 73 6.06 2.66 -13.89
CA LEU A 73 5.10 3.38 -13.08
C LEU A 73 5.71 3.73 -11.72
N PRO A 74 5.71 5.02 -11.33
CA PRO A 74 6.14 5.43 -10.00
C PRO A 74 5.07 5.12 -8.96
N TRP A 75 5.42 5.28 -7.70
CA TRP A 75 4.46 5.27 -6.61
C TRP A 75 3.58 6.52 -6.63
N SER A 76 2.37 6.38 -6.14
CA SER A 76 1.41 7.47 -6.00
C SER A 76 0.63 7.34 -4.71
N GLN A 77 0.04 8.42 -4.22
CA GLN A 77 -0.73 8.40 -2.98
C GLN A 77 -1.83 7.33 -2.99
N GLY A 78 -2.60 7.23 -4.08
CA GLY A 78 -3.64 6.21 -4.19
C GLY A 78 -3.07 4.78 -4.28
N GLY A 79 -1.92 4.62 -4.92
CA GLY A 79 -1.21 3.34 -4.96
C GLY A 79 -0.76 2.89 -3.58
N ILE A 80 -0.10 3.79 -2.83
CA ILE A 80 0.46 3.50 -1.51
C ILE A 80 -0.68 3.12 -0.54
N MET A 81 -1.80 3.83 -0.60
CA MET A 81 -2.96 3.45 0.20
C MET A 81 -3.52 2.06 -0.15
N LEU A 82 -3.51 1.68 -1.43
CA LEU A 82 -3.94 0.34 -1.84
C LEU A 82 -2.95 -0.74 -1.39
N HIS A 83 -1.65 -0.45 -1.43
CA HIS A 83 -0.61 -1.31 -0.90
C HIS A 83 -0.86 -1.62 0.60
N GLU A 84 -0.98 -0.59 1.44
CA GLU A 84 -1.24 -0.77 2.87
C GLU A 84 -2.60 -1.43 3.14
N LEU A 85 -3.62 -1.11 2.34
CA LEU A 85 -4.92 -1.74 2.47
C LEU A 85 -4.87 -3.23 2.19
N SER A 86 -3.99 -3.68 1.27
CA SER A 86 -3.82 -5.11 0.99
C SER A 86 -3.23 -5.86 2.19
N HIS A 87 -2.30 -5.24 2.94
CA HIS A 87 -1.82 -5.79 4.22
C HIS A 87 -2.99 -5.94 5.19
N ALA A 88 -3.73 -4.84 5.37
CA ALA A 88 -4.79 -4.73 6.36
C ALA A 88 -6.01 -5.64 6.10
N THR A 89 -6.25 -6.03 4.85
CA THR A 89 -7.45 -6.79 4.45
C THR A 89 -7.17 -8.22 4.01
N ALA A 90 -6.04 -8.45 3.34
CA ALA A 90 -5.69 -9.73 2.76
C ALA A 90 -4.44 -10.36 3.38
N GLY A 91 -3.80 -9.68 4.35
CA GLY A 91 -2.60 -10.20 5.01
C GLY A 91 -1.43 -10.39 4.06
N THR A 92 -1.34 -9.54 3.02
CA THR A 92 -0.18 -9.52 2.12
C THR A 92 1.09 -9.17 2.91
N THR A 93 2.25 -9.39 2.30
CA THR A 93 3.58 -9.12 2.84
C THR A 93 4.38 -8.28 1.86
N ASP A 94 5.46 -7.65 2.33
CA ASP A 94 6.41 -6.95 1.47
C ASP A 94 7.52 -7.88 1.00
N VAL A 95 7.29 -8.51 -0.16
CA VAL A 95 8.27 -9.41 -0.77
C VAL A 95 9.27 -8.61 -1.61
N ALA A 96 8.78 -7.65 -2.39
CA ALA A 96 9.59 -6.77 -3.21
C ALA A 96 8.84 -5.47 -3.54
N TYR A 97 9.63 -4.44 -3.88
CA TYR A 97 9.14 -3.11 -4.22
C TYR A 97 9.49 -2.74 -5.67
N GLY A 98 8.54 -2.06 -6.31
CA GLY A 98 8.61 -1.56 -7.68
C GLY A 98 7.97 -2.49 -8.71
N CYS A 99 7.16 -1.93 -9.61
CA CYS A 99 6.43 -2.71 -10.63
C CYS A 99 7.34 -3.44 -11.63
N ASN A 100 8.57 -2.98 -11.83
CA ASN A 100 9.57 -3.70 -12.62
C ASN A 100 10.07 -4.95 -11.89
N THR A 101 10.44 -4.82 -10.62
CA THR A 101 10.88 -5.94 -9.77
C THR A 101 9.78 -6.99 -9.63
N ASN A 102 8.55 -6.55 -9.36
CA ASN A 102 7.41 -7.41 -9.05
C ASN A 102 7.00 -8.33 -10.22
N ARG A 103 7.25 -7.90 -11.46
CA ARG A 103 6.99 -8.72 -12.66
C ARG A 103 7.78 -10.03 -12.68
N ASN A 104 8.93 -10.08 -12.01
CA ASN A 104 9.82 -11.24 -12.00
C ASN A 104 9.62 -12.15 -10.78
N LEU A 105 8.70 -11.83 -9.87
CA LEU A 105 8.39 -12.67 -8.72
C LEU A 105 7.75 -14.01 -9.14
N GLN A 106 7.97 -15.04 -8.32
CA GLN A 106 7.28 -16.32 -8.45
C GLN A 106 5.78 -16.17 -8.16
N HIS A 107 4.97 -17.14 -8.60
CA HIS A 107 3.51 -17.01 -8.53
C HIS A 107 3.00 -16.79 -7.09
N ASN A 108 3.49 -17.57 -6.12
CA ASN A 108 3.14 -17.42 -4.71
C ASN A 108 3.56 -16.06 -4.15
N ASP A 109 4.73 -15.57 -4.53
CA ASP A 109 5.25 -14.27 -4.12
C ASP A 109 4.45 -13.13 -4.76
N LYS A 110 4.04 -13.27 -6.01
CA LYS A 110 3.16 -12.29 -6.68
C LYS A 110 1.83 -12.14 -5.96
N PHE A 111 1.21 -13.27 -5.60
CA PHE A 111 -0.06 -13.31 -4.91
C PHE A 111 0.03 -12.65 -3.52
N ARG A 112 1.09 -12.92 -2.76
CA ARG A 112 1.22 -12.38 -1.39
C ARG A 112 1.88 -11.01 -1.31
N ASN A 113 2.42 -10.45 -2.39
CA ASN A 113 3.15 -9.17 -2.35
C ASN A 113 2.21 -7.97 -2.46
N ALA A 114 2.19 -7.08 -1.46
CA ALA A 114 1.32 -5.91 -1.43
C ALA A 114 1.52 -4.99 -2.66
N ASP A 115 2.76 -4.81 -3.07
CA ASP A 115 3.10 -3.93 -4.18
C ASP A 115 2.63 -4.46 -5.55
N ASN A 116 2.31 -5.76 -5.70
CA ASN A 116 1.65 -6.26 -6.92
C ASN A 116 0.23 -5.72 -7.08
N TYR A 117 -0.52 -5.56 -5.99
CA TYR A 117 -1.87 -5.01 -6.01
C TYR A 117 -1.86 -3.53 -6.42
N GLN A 118 -0.92 -2.77 -5.84
CA GLN A 118 -0.64 -1.40 -6.26
C GLN A 118 -0.33 -1.35 -7.77
N CYS A 119 0.62 -2.16 -8.24
CA CYS A 119 1.07 -2.12 -9.63
C CYS A 119 -0.05 -2.45 -10.63
N LEU A 120 -0.89 -3.44 -10.34
CA LEU A 120 -2.05 -3.75 -11.17
C LEU A 120 -3.00 -2.55 -11.29
N ALA A 121 -3.33 -1.92 -10.16
CA ALA A 121 -4.24 -0.78 -10.13
C ALA A 121 -3.66 0.44 -10.89
N LEU A 122 -2.38 0.75 -10.68
CA LEU A 122 -1.73 1.87 -11.37
C LEU A 122 -1.60 1.63 -12.88
N HIS A 123 -1.33 0.39 -13.28
CA HIS A 123 -1.27 0.03 -14.70
C HIS A 123 -2.64 0.16 -15.37
N ASN A 124 -3.70 -0.35 -14.72
CA ASN A 124 -5.06 -0.15 -15.20
C ASN A 124 -5.42 1.34 -15.29
N PHE A 125 -5.08 2.13 -14.27
CA PHE A 125 -5.28 3.58 -14.28
C PHE A 125 -4.57 4.22 -15.48
N ARG A 126 -3.30 3.89 -15.73
CA ARG A 126 -2.51 4.43 -16.85
C ARG A 126 -3.14 4.13 -18.21
N LEU A 127 -3.66 2.93 -18.41
CA LEU A 127 -4.22 2.49 -19.69
C LEU A 127 -5.57 3.13 -20.00
N HIS A 128 -6.35 3.46 -18.98
CA HIS A 128 -7.75 3.85 -19.17
C HIS A 128 -8.08 5.30 -18.80
N ASN A 129 -7.16 6.03 -18.15
CA ASN A 129 -7.46 7.36 -17.59
C ASN A 129 -6.45 8.47 -17.95
N CYS A 130 -5.48 8.23 -18.86
CA CYS A 130 -4.34 9.14 -19.06
C CYS A 130 -4.04 9.60 -20.50
#